data_AF-A0A3D1P7S4-F1
#
_entry.id   AF-A0A3D1P7S4-F1
#
_cell.length_a   1.000
_cell.length_b   1.000
_cell.length_c   1.000
_cell.angle_alpha   90.00
_cell.angle_beta   90.00
_cell.angle_gamma   90.00
#
_symmetry.space_group_name_H-M   'P 1'
#
loop_
_entity.id
_entity.type
_entity.pdbx_description
1 polymer ?
#
loop_
_entity_poly.entity_id
_entity_poly.type
_entity_poly.pdbx_seq_one_letter_code
_entity_poly.pdbx_strand_id
1 'polypeptide(L)' 'MLSFQDFFTACAGKWTTERIYHYVQEGQVERSYTEFRVTTIAPNQKQQ' A
#
# COMPACT_ATOMS: atom_id res chain seq x y z
N MET A 1 -11.65 -15.80 -6.98
CA MET A 1 -11.47 -14.65 -6.08
C MET A 1 -10.67 -15.14 -4.88
N LEU A 2 -9.64 -14.41 -4.44
CA LEU A 2 -8.87 -14.79 -3.26
C LEU A 2 -9.72 -14.67 -1.99
N SER A 3 -9.45 -15.50 -0.99
CA SER A 3 -9.99 -15.27 0.35
C SER A 3 -9.38 -14.00 0.93
N PHE A 4 -10.00 -13.46 1.99
CA PHE A 4 -9.45 -12.29 2.69
C PHE A 4 -8.00 -12.53 3.14
N GLN A 5 -7.70 -13.70 3.70
CA GLN A 5 -6.35 -14.01 4.17
C GLN A 5 -5.35 -14.18 3.01
N ASP A 6 -5.76 -14.86 1.93
CA ASP A 6 -4.90 -15.08 0.76
C ASP A 6 -4.58 -13.78 0.03
N PHE A 7 -5.49 -12.80 0.05
CA PHE A 7 -5.23 -11.45 -0.45
C PHE A 7 -4.05 -10.80 0.28
N PHE A 8 -4.06 -10.78 1.62
CA PHE A 8 -2.95 -10.20 2.39
C PHE A 8 -1.65 -10.98 2.24
N THR A 9 -1.72 -12.31 2.11
CA THR A 9 -0.55 -13.13 1.81
C THR A 9 0.06 -12.75 0.46
N ALA A 10 -0.76 -12.54 -0.57
CA ALA A 10 -0.30 -12.10 -1.89
C ALA A 10 0.29 -10.68 -1.90
N CYS A 11 -0.10 -9.82 -0.94
CA CYS A 11 0.46 -8.49 -0.80
C CYS A 11 1.86 -8.45 -0.16
N ALA A 12 2.35 -9.53 0.45
CA ALA A 12 3.66 -9.53 1.10
C ALA A 12 4.81 -9.45 0.08
N GLY A 13 5.77 -8.54 0.29
CA GLY A 13 6.87 -8.36 -0.65
C GLY A 13 7.41 -6.95 -0.72
N LYS A 14 8.35 -6.73 -1.65
CA LYS A 14 8.79 -5.38 -2.03
C LYS A 14 7.82 -4.81 -3.05
N TRP A 15 7.44 -3.57 -2.85
CA TRP A 15 6.59 -2.81 -3.75
C TRP A 15 7.31 -1.54 -4.17
N THR A 16 7.20 -1.25 -5.45
CA THR A 16 7.49 0.05 -6.02
C THR A 16 6.17 0.60 -6.51
N THR A 17 5.81 1.79 -6.06
CA THR A 17 4.55 2.43 -6.41
C THR A 17 4.78 3.82 -6.94
N GLU A 18 4.10 4.13 -8.03
CA GLU A 18 3.88 5.48 -8.50
C GLU A 18 2.46 5.89 -8.09
N ARG A 19 2.35 7.02 -7.40
CA ARG A 19 1.08 7.58 -6.95
C ARG A 19 0.93 8.98 -7.54
N ILE A 20 -0.22 9.21 -8.17
CA ILE A 20 -0.56 10.50 -8.77
C ILE A 20 -1.71 11.09 -7.96
N TYR A 21 -1.50 12.29 -7.44
CA TYR A 21 -2.52 13.06 -6.74
C TYR A 21 -3.03 14.17 -7.64
N HIS A 22 -4.36 14.30 -7.70
CA HIS A 22 -5.04 15.38 -8.41
C HIS A 22 -5.70 16.31 -7.40
N TYR A 23 -5.12 17.51 -7.24
CA TYR A 23 -5.66 18.59 -6.42
C TYR A 23 -6.57 19.44 -7.30
N VAL A 24 -7.84 19.01 -7.40
CA VAL A 24 -8.79 19.48 -8.41
C VAL A 24 -9.12 20.96 -8.25
N GLN A 25 -9.21 21.46 -7.01
CA GLN A 25 -9.56 22.86 -6.75
C GLN A 25 -8.41 23.81 -7.12
N GLU A 26 -7.18 23.36 -6.91
CA GLU A 26 -5.95 24.10 -7.17
C GLU A 26 -5.45 23.91 -8.61
N GLY A 27 -6.05 22.97 -9.35
CA GLY A 27 -5.61 22.60 -10.70
C GLY A 27 -4.22 21.97 -10.72
N GLN A 28 -3.78 21.37 -9.61
CA GLN A 28 -2.43 20.83 -9.46
C GLN A 28 -2.39 19.30 -9.53
N VAL A 29 -1.25 18.79 -9.98
CA VAL A 29 -0.96 17.35 -10.01
C VAL A 29 0.39 17.11 -9.36
N GLU A 30 0.42 16.22 -8.39
CA GLU A 30 1.65 15.74 -7.77
C GLU A 30 1.90 14.27 -8.16
N ARG A 31 3.16 13.92 -8.40
CA ARG A 31 3.59 12.54 -8.61
C ARG A 31 4.59 12.14 -7.54
N SER A 32 4.35 10.99 -6.92
CA SER A 32 5.18 10.45 -5.85
C SER A 32 5.63 9.04 -6.22
N TYR A 33 6.94 8.84 -6.23
CA TYR A 33 7.56 7.52 -6.28
C TYR A 33 7.84 7.05 -4.87
N THR A 34 7.49 5.81 -4.55
CA THR A 34 7.77 5.24 -3.22
C THR A 34 8.10 3.77 -3.35
N GLU A 35 9.13 3.35 -2.62
CA GLU A 35 9.44 1.95 -2.38
C GLU A 35 9.12 1.60 -0.94
N PHE A 36 8.45 0.48 -0.74
CA PHE A 36 8.19 -0.05 0.59
C PHE A 36 8.15 -1.57 0.59
N ARG A 37 8.24 -2.14 1.79
CA ARG A 37 8.13 -3.58 2.00
C ARG A 37 6.95 -3.89 2.90
N VAL A 38 6.03 -4.70 2.39
CA VAL A 38 4.95 -5.28 3.19
C VAL A 38 5.48 -6.55 3.84
N THR A 39 5.33 -6.65 5.16
CA THR A 39 5.70 -7.83 5.95
C THR A 39 4.51 -8.32 6.75
N THR A 40 4.44 -9.63 6.96
CA THR A 40 3.40 -10.25 7.78
C THR A 40 3.65 -9.91 9.24
N ILE A 41 2.59 -9.55 9.96
CA ILE A 41 2.64 -9.32 11.41
C ILE A 41 2.07 -10.50 12.17
N ALA A 42 2.66 -10.82 13.33
CA ALA A 42 2.09 -11.78 14.25
C ALA A 42 0.88 -11.16 15.00
N PRO A 43 -0.06 -11.96 15.53
CA PRO A 43 -1.24 -11.43 16.24
C PRO A 43 -0.91 -10.48 17.39
N ASN A 44 0.19 -10.72 18.11
CA ASN A 44 0.67 -9.88 19.20
C ASN A 44 1.32 -8.56 18.75
N GLN A 45 1.49 -8.34 17.44
CA GLN A 45 2.02 -7.09 16.88
C GLN A 45 0.93 -6.18 16.31
N LYS A 46 -0.34 -6.61 16.34
CA LYS A 46 -1.45 -5.72 15.99
C LYS A 46 -1.54 -4.63 17.05
N GLN A 47 -1.35 -3.37 16.65
CA GLN A 47 -1.61 -2.23 17.53
C GLN A 47 -3.12 -2.16 17.79
N GLN A 48 -3.51 -1.86 19.03
CA GLN A 48 -4.90 -1.72 19.47
C GLN A 48 -5.61 -0.59 18.72
#